data_AF-A0AA95F0K6-F1
#
_entry.id   AF-A0AA95F0K6-F1
#
_cell.length_a   1.000
_cell.length_b   1.000
_cell.length_c   1.000
_cell.angle_alpha   90.00
_cell.angle_beta   90.00
_cell.angle_gamma   90.00
#
_symmetry.space_group_name_H-M   'P 1'
#
loop_
_entity.id
_entity.type
_entity.pdbx_description
1 polymer ?
#
loop_
_entity_poly.entity_id
_entity_poly.type
_entity_poly.pdbx_seq_one_letter_code
_entity_poly.pdbx_strand_id
1 'polypeptide(L)' 'MLEDLCRSKAEEFHLIGYEQVTGADVWECVSDKYHKKGTPAMHQVVNDILSLKVTQFMNYITLNMYRGELRNT' A
#
# COMPACT_ATOMS: atom_id res chain seq x y z
N MET A 1 -2.62 14.08 7.42
CA MET A 1 -1.56 13.31 8.14
C MET A 1 -1.32 11.94 7.52
N LEU A 2 -2.23 10.95 7.61
CA LEU A 2 -1.99 9.63 6.98
C LEU A 2 -1.88 9.73 5.46
N GLU A 3 -2.73 10.55 4.83
CA GLU A 3 -2.64 10.83 3.39
C GLU A 3 -1.28 11.41 2.98
N ASP A 4 -0.74 12.34 3.78
CA ASP A 4 0.58 12.94 3.54
C ASP A 4 1.71 11.92 3.68
N LEU A 5 1.61 11.01 4.66
CA LEU A 5 2.58 9.92 4.81
C LEU A 5 2.53 8.94 3.64
N CYS A 6 1.34 8.61 3.16
CA CYS A 6 1.18 7.76 1.98
C CYS A 6 1.73 8.44 0.72
N ARG A 7 1.50 9.75 0.55
CA ARG A 7 2.06 10.54 -0.56
C ARG A 7 3.59 10.55 -0.51
N SER A 8 4.17 10.85 0.66
CA SER A 8 5.62 10.84 0.85
C SER A 8 6.24 9.47 0.57
N LYS A 9 5.56 8.38 0.96
CA LYS A 9 6.01 7.01 0.64
C LYS A 9 5.90 6.70 -0.86
N ALA A 10 4.86 7.19 -1.54
CA ALA A 10 4.74 7.05 -2.99
C ALA A 10 5.88 7.79 -3.71
N GLU A 11 6.21 9.00 -3.28
CA GLU A 11 7.36 9.77 -3.80
C GLU A 11 8.69 9.01 -3.58
N GLU A 12 8.88 8.33 -2.43
CA GLU A 12 10.02 7.45 -2.20
C GLU A 12 10.09 6.32 -3.22
N PHE A 13 8.96 5.71 -3.58
CA PHE A 13 8.90 4.68 -4.62
C PHE A 13 9.13 5.25 -6.03
N HIS A 14 8.76 6.51 -6.28
CA HIS A 14 9.08 7.18 -7.55
C HIS A 14 10.58 7.33 -7.74
N LEU A 15 11.32 7.68 -6.67
CA LEU A 15 12.78 7.83 -6.71
C LEU A 15 13.52 6.54 -7.11
N ILE A 16 12.88 5.38 -6.98
CA ILE A 16 13.43 4.08 -7.36
C ILE A 16 12.75 3.48 -8.61
N GLY A 17 12.04 4.31 -9.39
CA GLY A 17 11.52 3.96 -10.72
C GLY A 17 10.04 3.55 -10.78
N TYR A 18 9.27 3.71 -9.71
CA TYR A 18 7.84 3.35 -9.67
C TYR A 18 6.93 4.57 -9.78
N GLU A 19 7.14 5.41 -10.81
CA GLU A 19 6.49 6.73 -10.99
C GLU A 19 4.96 6.71 -10.99
N GLN A 20 4.34 5.58 -11.37
CA GLN A 20 2.87 5.45 -11.40
C GLN A 20 2.22 5.23 -10.02
N VAL A 21 2.99 5.00 -8.96
CA VAL A 21 2.43 4.71 -7.63
C VAL A 21 1.79 5.94 -7.03
N THR A 22 0.56 5.84 -6.55
CA THR A 22 -0.12 6.94 -5.85
C THR A 22 -0.17 6.71 -4.35
N GLY A 23 -0.41 7.78 -3.57
CA GLY A 23 -0.66 7.65 -2.13
C GLY A 23 -1.90 6.79 -1.82
N ALA A 24 -2.88 6.73 -2.72
CA ALA A 24 -4.03 5.85 -2.59
C ALA A 24 -3.61 4.38 -2.71
N ASP A 25 -2.75 4.03 -3.67
CA ASP A 25 -2.24 2.66 -3.81
C ASP A 25 -1.46 2.21 -2.57
N VAL A 26 -0.66 3.10 -1.99
CA VAL A 26 0.05 2.85 -0.74
C VAL A 26 -0.94 2.57 0.39
N TRP A 27 -2.00 3.38 0.51
CA TRP A 27 -3.01 3.19 1.53
C TRP A 27 -3.74 1.85 1.37
N GLU A 28 -4.17 1.50 0.16
CA GLU A 28 -4.85 0.24 -0.14
C GLU A 28 -3.96 -0.97 0.19
N CYS A 29 -2.66 -0.89 -0.11
CA CYS A 29 -1.71 -1.94 0.24
C CYS A 29 -1.55 -2.13 1.76
N VAL A 30 -1.56 -1.03 2.52
CA VAL A 30 -1.40 -1.06 3.98
C VAL A 30 -2.71 -1.52 4.65
N SER A 31 -3.84 -0.99 4.20
CA SER A 31 -5.17 -1.23 4.76
C SER A 31 -5.69 -2.64 4.48
N ASP A 32 -5.19 -3.33 3.44
CA ASP A 32 -5.52 -4.73 3.14
C ASP A 32 -5.31 -5.66 4.34
N LYS A 33 -4.29 -5.36 5.16
CA LYS A 33 -3.97 -6.12 6.38
C LYS A 33 -5.04 -5.98 7.46
N TYR A 34 -5.79 -4.88 7.45
CA TYR A 34 -6.76 -4.53 8.49
C TYR A 34 -8.13 -5.12 8.20
N HIS A 35 -8.47 -5.42 6.95
CA HIS A 35 -9.74 -6.08 6.60
C HIS A 35 -9.95 -7.41 7.33
N LYS A 36 -8.88 -8.14 7.62
CA LYS A 36 -8.95 -9.44 8.32
C LYS A 36 -8.74 -9.34 9.83
N LYS A 37 -8.03 -8.30 10.30
CA LYS A 37 -7.56 -8.19 11.69
C LYS A 37 -8.23 -7.08 12.50
N GLY A 38 -9.06 -6.25 11.87
CA GLY A 38 -9.60 -5.04 12.46
C GLY A 38 -8.65 -3.84 12.33
N THR A 39 -9.14 -2.66 12.69
CA THR A 39 -8.37 -1.41 12.60
C THR A 39 -7.36 -1.34 13.76
N PRO A 40 -6.05 -1.24 13.48
CA PRO A 40 -5.04 -1.13 14.52
C PRO A 40 -4.96 0.27 15.12
N ALA A 41 -4.12 0.43 16.14
CA ALA A 41 -3.84 1.73 16.73
C ALA A 41 -3.08 2.66 15.76
N MET A 42 -3.26 3.97 15.89
CA MET A 42 -2.69 4.97 14.98
C MET A 42 -1.17 4.84 14.77
N HIS A 43 -0.42 4.60 15.85
CA HIS A 43 1.04 4.46 15.77
C HIS A 43 1.47 3.23 14.95
N GLN A 44 0.65 2.18 14.93
CA GLN A 44 0.91 0.98 14.12
C GLN A 44 0.67 1.28 12.64
N VAL A 45 -0.39 2.02 12.31
CA VAL A 45 -0.65 2.47 10.93
C VAL A 45 0.49 3.31 10.40
N VAL A 46 0.96 4.29 11.19
CA VAL A 46 2.11 5.12 10.81
C VAL A 46 3.35 4.26 10.59
N ASN A 47 3.63 3.32 11.50
CA ASN A 47 4.76 2.39 11.34
C ASN A 47 4.63 1.53 10.08
N ASP A 48 3.43 1.00 9.80
CA ASP A 48 3.17 0.17 8.62
C ASP A 48 3.38 0.93 7.31
N ILE A 49 3.01 2.22 7.26
CA ILE A 49 3.25 3.08 6.09
C ILE A 49 4.75 3.35 5.93
N LEU A 50 5.42 3.80 7.00
CA LEU A 50 6.82 4.21 6.93
C LEU A 50 7.77 3.04 6.68
N SER A 51 7.43 1.84 7.18
CA SER A 51 8.20 0.60 6.99
C SER A 51 7.83 -0.18 5.73
N LEU A 52 6.86 0.29 4.94
CA LEU A 52 6.43 -0.37 3.71
C LEU A 52 7.59 -0.44 2.71
N LYS A 53 7.97 -1.66 2.34
CA LYS A 53 8.97 -1.92 1.32
C LYS A 53 8.32 -2.01 -0.06
N VAL A 54 9.02 -1.51 -1.08
CA VAL A 54 8.57 -1.61 -2.47
C VAL A 54 8.33 -3.05 -2.92
N THR A 55 9.12 -4.01 -2.44
CA THR A 55 8.92 -5.44 -2.73
C THR A 55 7.61 -5.98 -2.17
N GLN A 56 7.21 -5.53 -0.98
CA GLN A 56 5.93 -5.89 -0.38
C GLN A 56 4.77 -5.27 -1.17
N PHE A 57 4.92 -4.01 -1.59
CA PHE A 57 3.95 -3.33 -2.42
C PHE A 57 3.76 -4.04 -3.78
N MET A 58 4.84 -4.41 -4.45
CA MET A 58 4.77 -5.15 -5.72
C MET A 58 4.10 -6.51 -5.57
N ASN A 59 4.41 -7.25 -4.49
CA ASN A 59 3.72 -8.50 -4.21
C ASN A 59 2.21 -8.29 -4.02
N TYR A 60 1.81 -7.21 -3.34
CA TYR A 60 0.41 -6.85 -3.18
C TYR A 60 -0.28 -6.56 -4.52
N ILE A 61 0.31 -5.71 -5.37
CA ILE A 61 -0.23 -5.35 -6.69
C ILE A 61 -0.39 -6.60 -7.56
N THR A 62 0.64 -7.43 -7.68
CA THR A 62 0.60 -8.68 -8.46
C THR A 62 -0.55 -9.57 -7.98
N LEU A 63 -0.70 -9.80 -6.68
CA LEU A 63 -1.80 -10.59 -6.13
C LEU A 63 -3.17 -9.96 -6.36
N ASN A 64 -3.28 -8.64 -6.32
CA ASN A 64 -4.54 -7.94 -6.58
C ASN A 64 -4.94 -7.99 -8.04
N MET A 65 -3.99 -7.93 -8.97
CA MET A 65 -4.25 -8.13 -10.41
C MET A 65 -4.86 -9.51 -10.65
N TYR A 66 -4.26 -10.57 -10.10
CA TYR A 66 -4.83 -11.92 -10.18
C TYR A 66 -6.22 -12.04 -9.51
N ARG A 67 -6.45 -11.37 -8.37
CA ARG A 67 -7.79 -11.34 -7.73
C ARG A 67 -8.82 -10.58 -8.56
N GLY A 68 -8.42 -9.52 -9.27
CA GLY A 68 -9.28 -8.76 -10.17
C GLY A 68 -9.65 -9.56 -11.41
N GLU A 69 -8.69 -10.31 -11.98
CA GLU A 69 -8.93 -11.21 -13.10
C GLU A 69 -9.97 -12.31 -12.77
N LEU A 70 -9.91 -12.89 -11.57
CA LEU A 70 -10.86 -13.92 -11.12
C LEU A 70 -12.28 -13.42 -10.82
N ARG A 71 -12.51 -12.10 -10.76
CA ARG A 71 -13.86 -11.51 -10.57
C ARG A 71 -14.56 -11.16 -11.89
N ASN A 72 -13.83 -11.20 -13.02
CA ASN A 72 -14.34 -10.81 -14.34
C ASN A 72 -14.66 -12.01 -15.26
N THR A 73 -14.81 -13.20 -14.68
CA THR A 73 -15.28 -14.45 -15.34
C THR A 73 -16.32 -15.13 -14.45
#